data_AF-A4UUD7-F1
#
_entry.id   AF-A4UUD7-F1
#
_cell.length_a   1.000
_cell.length_b   1.000
_cell.length_c   1.000
_cell.angle_alpha   90.00
_cell.angle_beta   90.00
_cell.angle_gamma   90.00
#
_symmetry.space_group_name_H-M   'P 1'
#
loop_
_entity.id
_entity.type
_entity.pdbx_description
1 polymer ?
#
loop_
_entity_poly.entity_id
_entity_poly.type
_entity_poly.pdbx_seq_one_letter_code
_entity_poly.pdbx_strand_id
1 'polypeptide(L)'
;MRPEVEQELAYTLLVELLAYQFAMPVRWIETQDVILAEKRTERIVEIGPSDTLGGMARRTLQSKYEAYDAATSVQRQILCYCKDAKEIYYDVEPIEDEPEPTPAAASSADAAPAAAPAAPAAPAAAPAPAPASAGPAAPVQDAPVTATDVIRALVAQKLKKELTEIPPSKAIKDLVGGKSTLQNEILGDLGKEFGSTPEKPEDTPLDELGASMQATFDGQLGKQSSSLIARFVSSKMPGGFNITAVRKYLETRWGLGPGRQDGVLLFAITAEPPSRLGSEADAKAYFDNLANKYASYAGITLSSPSSGGDGGAAGGAMLMDPAAIDALTKDQRALFKQQLEIIARYLKMDLRAGDKAFVASQESQKALQAQLDLWQAEHGDIYAAGIEPAFDPLKARVYDSSWNWARQDALSMYYDIIFGRLRVVDREIVSQCIQIMNRSNPLLLEFMQYHIDHCPTERGETYQLAKELGQQLIENCKEVLGKPPVYKDVSIPTGPQTTIDARGNIQYQEVPRASARKFEHYVKQMAEGGPISQYSNRTKVQNDLRSVY
;
A
#
# COMPACT_ATOMS: atom_id res chain seq x y z
N MET A 1 -37.34 -14.65 43.29
CA MET A 1 -37.71 -15.67 42.28
C MET A 1 -36.48 -16.57 42.07
N ARG A 2 -36.53 -17.63 41.26
CA ARG A 2 -35.28 -18.28 40.78
C ARG A 2 -34.76 -17.49 39.57
N PRO A 3 -33.46 -17.24 39.40
CA PRO A 3 -32.95 -16.39 38.32
C PRO A 3 -33.40 -16.84 36.92
N GLU A 4 -33.50 -18.14 36.68
CA GLU A 4 -33.91 -18.71 35.40
C GLU A 4 -35.40 -18.43 35.11
N VAL A 5 -36.24 -18.51 36.14
CA VAL A 5 -37.69 -18.21 36.05
C VAL A 5 -37.95 -16.71 35.91
N GLU A 6 -37.12 -15.89 36.55
CA GLU A 6 -37.15 -14.43 36.43
C GLU A 6 -36.74 -13.99 35.02
N GLN A 7 -35.70 -14.62 34.45
CA GLN A 7 -35.28 -14.40 33.07
C GLN A 7 -36.35 -14.84 32.06
N GLU A 8 -37.00 -15.99 32.26
CA GLU A 8 -38.08 -16.48 31.40
C GLU A 8 -39.28 -15.50 31.39
N LEU A 9 -39.73 -15.06 32.57
CA LEU A 9 -40.84 -14.11 32.68
C LEU A 9 -40.48 -12.71 32.15
N ALA A 10 -39.25 -12.24 32.39
CA ALA A 10 -38.77 -10.97 31.84
C ALA A 10 -38.64 -11.02 30.31
N TYR A 11 -38.24 -12.16 29.75
CA TYR A 11 -38.21 -12.39 28.31
C TYR A 11 -39.62 -12.30 27.70
N THR A 12 -40.60 -13.02 28.25
CA THR A 12 -42.00 -12.93 27.79
C THR A 12 -42.52 -11.49 27.90
N LEU A 13 -42.31 -10.82 29.04
CA LEU A 13 -42.76 -9.44 29.23
C LEU A 13 -42.14 -8.47 28.22
N LEU A 14 -40.84 -8.59 27.93
CA LEU A 14 -40.14 -7.74 26.97
C LEU A 14 -40.66 -7.95 25.54
N VAL A 15 -40.89 -9.21 25.14
CA VAL A 15 -41.44 -9.56 23.82
C VAL A 15 -42.84 -8.96 23.65
N GLU A 16 -43.73 -9.13 24.63
CA GLU A 16 -45.09 -8.59 24.57
C GLU A 16 -45.09 -7.05 24.56
N LEU A 17 -44.24 -6.40 25.36
CA LEU A 17 -44.11 -4.94 25.36
C LEU A 17 -43.72 -4.40 23.98
N LEU A 18 -42.73 -5.01 23.32
CA LEU A 18 -42.29 -4.60 21.98
C LEU A 18 -43.34 -4.93 20.90
N ALA A 19 -44.02 -6.07 20.99
CA ALA A 19 -45.06 -6.47 20.04
C ALA A 19 -46.27 -5.52 20.09
N TYR A 20 -46.77 -5.20 21.29
CA TYR A 20 -47.90 -4.29 21.44
C TYR A 20 -47.54 -2.81 21.23
N GLN A 21 -46.28 -2.41 21.47
CA GLN A 21 -45.81 -1.03 21.21
C GLN A 21 -46.10 -0.58 19.77
N PHE A 22 -46.01 -1.48 18.78
CA PHE A 22 -46.28 -1.15 17.38
C PHE A 22 -47.71 -0.65 17.12
N ALA A 23 -48.68 -1.08 17.93
CA ALA A 23 -50.11 -0.78 17.75
C ALA A 23 -50.72 0.06 18.88
N MET A 24 -49.92 0.48 19.88
CA MET A 24 -50.38 1.29 21.02
C MET A 24 -49.78 2.70 21.01
N PRO A 25 -50.49 3.73 21.54
CA PRO A 25 -49.96 5.09 21.62
C PRO A 25 -48.70 5.18 22.49
N VAL A 26 -47.70 5.93 22.02
CA VAL A 26 -46.46 6.18 22.78
C VAL A 26 -46.72 7.19 23.90
N ARG A 27 -46.73 6.72 25.14
CA ARG A 27 -46.99 7.51 26.36
C ARG A 27 -45.76 8.31 26.82
N TRP A 28 -45.27 9.19 25.95
CA TRP A 28 -43.99 9.88 26.16
C TRP A 28 -44.02 10.93 27.27
N ILE A 29 -45.19 11.51 27.57
CA ILE A 29 -45.35 12.48 28.68
C ILE A 29 -45.07 11.80 30.01
N GLU A 30 -45.67 10.63 30.24
CA GLU A 30 -45.50 9.86 31.47
C GLU A 30 -44.08 9.28 31.57
N THR A 31 -43.48 8.85 30.45
CA THR A 31 -42.06 8.45 30.42
C THR A 31 -41.14 9.60 30.81
N GLN A 32 -41.40 10.83 30.33
CA GLN A 32 -40.65 12.01 30.77
C GLN A 32 -40.88 12.33 32.25
N ASP A 33 -42.12 12.25 32.74
CA ASP A 33 -42.41 12.51 34.15
C ASP A 33 -41.70 11.49 35.08
N VAL A 34 -41.56 10.20 34.67
CA VAL A 34 -40.75 9.20 35.40
C VAL A 34 -39.26 9.55 35.39
N ILE A 35 -38.68 9.90 34.24
CA ILE A 35 -37.25 10.25 34.12
C ILE A 35 -36.93 11.52 34.93
N LEU A 36 -37.80 12.53 34.84
CA LEU A 36 -37.58 13.84 35.44
C LEU A 36 -37.89 13.86 36.93
N ALA A 37 -39.03 13.31 37.36
CA ALA A 37 -39.49 13.40 38.75
C ALA A 37 -39.07 12.20 39.61
N GLU A 38 -39.33 10.97 39.17
CA GLU A 38 -39.08 9.76 39.97
C GLU A 38 -37.60 9.38 39.99
N LYS A 39 -36.93 9.43 38.84
CA LYS A 39 -35.51 9.09 38.70
C LYS A 39 -34.57 10.28 38.91
N ARG A 40 -35.11 11.51 38.97
CA ARG A 40 -34.36 12.76 39.16
C ARG A 40 -33.14 12.87 38.24
N THR A 41 -33.27 12.45 36.98
CA THR A 41 -32.13 12.37 36.07
C THR A 41 -31.57 13.77 35.76
N GLU A 42 -30.32 14.00 36.18
CA GLU A 42 -29.56 15.23 35.93
C GLU A 42 -29.06 15.31 34.48
N ARG A 43 -28.62 14.19 33.90
CA ARG A 43 -28.03 14.17 32.55
C ARG A 43 -28.83 13.30 31.58
N ILE A 44 -29.41 13.92 30.57
CA ILE A 44 -30.26 13.27 29.56
C ILE A 44 -29.56 13.41 28.20
N VAL A 45 -29.30 12.28 27.53
CA VAL A 45 -28.60 12.23 26.25
C VAL A 45 -29.51 11.62 25.18
N GLU A 46 -29.85 12.40 24.15
CA GLU A 46 -30.54 11.92 22.96
C GLU A 46 -29.54 11.28 21.99
N ILE A 47 -29.74 10.00 21.69
CA ILE A 47 -29.01 9.26 20.65
C ILE A 47 -29.87 9.28 19.38
N GLY A 48 -29.54 10.17 18.45
CA GLY A 48 -30.26 10.35 17.19
C GLY A 48 -29.55 11.32 16.25
N PRO A 49 -30.00 11.41 14.99
CA PRO A 49 -29.41 12.31 13.99
C PRO A 49 -29.77 13.79 14.20
N SER A 50 -30.72 14.09 15.09
CA SER A 50 -31.23 15.44 15.37
C SER A 50 -31.73 15.57 16.81
N ASP A 51 -31.74 16.79 17.33
CA ASP A 51 -32.13 17.18 18.70
C ASP A 51 -33.66 17.36 18.78
N THR A 52 -34.39 16.24 18.81
CA THR A 52 -35.86 16.21 18.77
C THR A 52 -36.46 15.91 20.14
N LEU A 53 -36.03 14.83 20.79
CA LEU A 53 -36.44 14.42 22.13
C LEU A 53 -35.84 15.35 23.20
N GLY A 54 -34.61 15.85 23.01
CA GLY A 54 -34.02 16.90 23.82
C GLY A 54 -34.83 18.19 23.76
N GLY A 55 -35.25 18.59 22.55
CA GLY A 55 -36.19 19.69 22.33
C GLY A 55 -37.59 19.46 22.94
N MET A 56 -38.03 18.23 23.18
CA MET A 56 -39.24 17.94 23.96
C MET A 56 -38.96 18.02 25.47
N ALA A 57 -37.88 17.42 25.95
CA ALA A 57 -37.52 17.39 27.37
C ALA A 57 -37.32 18.81 27.94
N ARG A 58 -36.65 19.71 27.20
CA ARG A 58 -36.49 21.13 27.58
C ARG A 58 -37.84 21.84 27.78
N ARG A 59 -38.82 21.57 26.91
CA ARG A 59 -40.18 22.13 27.02
C ARG A 59 -40.95 21.57 28.23
N THR A 60 -40.83 20.27 28.49
CA THR A 60 -41.47 19.64 29.66
C THR A 60 -40.88 20.16 30.99
N LEU A 61 -39.57 20.39 31.04
CA LEU A 61 -38.92 21.03 32.20
C LEU A 61 -39.47 22.43 32.47
N GLN A 62 -39.44 23.30 31.46
CA GLN A 62 -39.98 24.67 31.55
C GLN A 62 -41.47 24.69 31.92
N SER A 63 -42.26 23.71 31.46
CA SER A 63 -43.71 23.68 31.70
C SER A 63 -44.12 23.12 33.08
N LYS A 64 -43.31 22.28 33.73
CA LYS A 64 -43.72 21.53 34.93
C LYS A 64 -42.71 21.54 36.08
N TYR A 65 -41.40 21.55 35.79
CA TYR A 65 -40.37 21.16 36.75
C TYR A 65 -39.41 22.28 37.15
N GLU A 66 -39.45 23.46 36.53
CA GLU A 66 -38.58 24.60 36.87
C GLU A 66 -38.61 24.96 38.38
N ALA A 67 -39.81 25.03 38.99
CA ALA A 67 -39.95 25.26 40.43
C ALA A 67 -39.51 24.06 41.31
N TYR A 68 -39.62 22.83 40.80
CA TYR A 68 -39.19 21.62 41.49
C TYR A 68 -37.66 21.52 41.52
N ASP A 69 -37.02 21.74 40.38
CA ASP A 69 -35.57 21.70 40.22
C ASP A 69 -34.91 22.81 41.03
N ALA A 70 -35.48 24.02 41.02
CA ALA A 70 -35.04 25.13 41.87
C ALA A 70 -35.18 24.83 43.39
N ALA A 71 -36.30 24.21 43.81
CA ALA A 71 -36.52 23.85 45.21
C ALA A 71 -35.68 22.65 45.70
N THR A 72 -35.16 21.83 44.78
CA THR A 72 -34.34 20.65 45.08
C THR A 72 -32.87 20.80 44.70
N SER A 73 -32.47 21.96 44.17
CA SER A 73 -31.12 22.27 43.67
C SER A 73 -30.59 21.29 42.60
N VAL A 74 -31.49 20.71 41.80
CA VAL A 74 -31.15 19.78 40.72
C VAL A 74 -30.77 20.57 39.47
N GLN A 75 -29.55 20.41 38.98
CA GLN A 75 -29.11 20.99 37.70
C GLN A 75 -29.25 19.93 36.59
N ARG A 76 -29.88 20.30 35.47
CA ARG A 76 -30.13 19.37 34.37
C ARG A 76 -29.43 19.74 33.08
N GLN A 77 -28.77 18.76 32.48
CA GLN A 77 -28.06 18.84 31.20
C GLN A 77 -28.79 17.97 30.17
N ILE A 78 -29.22 18.58 29.06
CA ILE A 78 -29.91 17.89 27.94
C ILE A 78 -29.05 18.03 26.68
N LEU A 79 -28.49 16.90 26.25
CA LEU A 79 -27.49 16.79 25.17
C LEU A 79 -28.05 15.97 23.99
N CYS A 80 -27.69 16.33 22.75
CA CYS A 80 -27.85 15.48 21.57
C CYS A 80 -26.49 14.97 21.10
N TYR A 81 -26.38 13.68 20.81
CA TYR A 81 -25.23 13.07 20.13
C TYR A 81 -24.82 13.83 18.85
N CYS A 82 -25.81 14.37 18.15
CA CYS A 82 -25.67 15.14 16.91
C CYS A 82 -25.01 16.52 17.05
N LYS A 83 -24.93 17.09 18.25
CA LYS A 83 -24.48 18.47 18.50
C LYS A 83 -23.41 18.54 19.58
N ASP A 84 -23.69 17.93 20.72
CA ASP A 84 -22.98 18.13 21.99
C ASP A 84 -21.99 16.98 22.22
N ALA A 85 -21.28 16.60 21.15
CA ALA A 85 -20.41 15.43 21.14
C ALA A 85 -19.24 15.60 22.11
N LYS A 86 -18.65 16.80 22.20
CA LYS A 86 -17.53 17.09 23.13
C LYS A 86 -17.94 16.85 24.58
N GLU A 87 -19.10 17.37 24.97
CA GLU A 87 -19.67 17.21 26.30
C GLU A 87 -20.01 15.73 26.60
N ILE A 88 -20.52 15.00 25.61
CA ILE A 88 -20.84 13.57 25.71
C ILE A 88 -19.57 12.71 25.88
N TYR A 89 -18.52 12.99 25.12
CA TYR A 89 -17.24 12.27 25.18
C TYR A 89 -16.29 12.77 26.28
N TYR A 90 -16.66 13.83 27.00
CA TYR A 90 -15.79 14.54 27.95
C TYR A 90 -14.49 15.08 27.30
N ASP A 91 -14.55 15.36 26.00
CA ASP A 91 -13.47 15.92 25.19
C ASP A 91 -13.49 17.45 25.27
N VAL A 92 -13.23 17.94 26.49
CA VAL A 92 -13.12 19.36 26.82
C VAL A 92 -11.65 19.66 27.07
N GLU A 93 -11.10 20.64 26.35
CA GLU A 93 -9.73 21.11 26.54
C GLU A 93 -9.55 21.56 28.01
N PRO A 94 -8.47 21.13 28.70
CA PRO A 94 -8.29 21.40 30.12
C PRO A 94 -8.19 22.91 30.36
N ILE A 95 -9.14 23.43 31.13
CA ILE A 95 -9.08 24.79 31.67
C ILE A 95 -7.93 24.84 32.66
N GLU A 96 -7.04 25.83 32.54
CA GLU A 96 -5.94 26.03 33.48
C GLU A 96 -6.50 26.43 34.86
N ASP A 97 -6.51 25.50 35.82
CA ASP A 97 -6.84 25.79 37.21
C ASP A 97 -5.75 26.65 37.88
N GLU A 98 -6.18 27.60 38.72
CA GLU A 98 -5.30 28.44 39.54
C GLU A 98 -4.41 27.60 40.48
N PRO A 99 -3.20 28.09 40.83
CA PRO A 99 -2.17 27.27 41.45
C PRO A 99 -2.40 27.03 42.95
N GLU A 100 -2.47 25.76 43.36
CA GLU A 100 -2.35 25.37 44.78
C GLU A 100 -0.91 25.55 45.31
N PRO A 101 -0.72 25.87 46.61
CA PRO A 101 0.54 26.38 47.14
C PRO A 101 1.55 25.27 47.51
N THR A 102 2.82 25.50 47.17
CA THR A 102 3.94 24.66 47.60
C THR A 102 4.56 25.16 48.92
N PRO A 103 4.86 24.28 49.91
CA PRO A 103 5.55 24.68 51.13
C PRO A 103 7.04 24.99 50.89
N ALA A 104 7.54 26.05 51.53
CA ALA A 104 8.91 26.53 51.33
C ALA A 104 9.96 25.84 52.23
N ALA A 105 11.18 25.69 51.68
CA ALA A 105 12.43 25.70 52.43
C ALA A 105 13.52 26.36 51.56
N ALA A 106 14.30 27.28 52.12
CA ALA A 106 15.04 28.29 51.34
C ALA A 106 16.54 28.37 51.67
N SER A 107 17.34 28.73 50.66
CA SER A 107 18.65 29.44 50.67
C SER A 107 19.37 29.15 49.33
N SER A 108 20.18 30.00 48.69
CA SER A 108 20.56 31.42 48.80
C SER A 108 21.51 31.74 47.62
N ALA A 109 21.65 32.93 47.03
CA ALA A 109 21.13 34.26 47.35
C ALA A 109 20.85 35.08 46.05
N ASP A 110 20.72 36.41 46.18
CA ASP A 110 20.25 37.36 45.16
C ASP A 110 21.38 38.02 44.32
N ALA A 111 21.05 38.50 43.11
CA ALA A 111 21.83 39.48 42.35
C ALA A 111 20.95 40.21 41.30
N ALA A 112 20.48 41.40 41.65
CA ALA A 112 19.62 42.26 40.84
C ALA A 112 20.41 43.09 39.77
N PRO A 113 19.73 43.72 38.78
CA PRO A 113 20.35 44.10 37.50
C PRO A 113 20.96 45.51 37.46
N ALA A 114 21.77 45.78 36.43
CA ALA A 114 22.34 47.10 36.11
C ALA A 114 22.06 47.52 34.66
N ALA A 115 21.98 48.83 34.44
CA ALA A 115 21.45 49.46 33.22
C ALA A 115 22.47 49.68 32.08
N ALA A 116 21.95 50.11 30.93
CA ALA A 116 22.69 50.44 29.71
C ALA A 116 23.65 51.64 29.85
N PRO A 117 24.59 51.78 28.90
CA PRO A 117 24.76 53.10 28.27
C PRO A 117 24.98 53.10 26.74
N ALA A 118 24.40 54.12 26.11
CA ALA A 118 24.80 54.93 24.94
C ALA A 118 25.62 54.35 23.75
N ALA A 119 25.24 54.81 22.55
CA ALA A 119 25.87 54.52 21.26
C ALA A 119 27.13 55.38 20.94
N PRO A 120 28.01 54.90 20.05
CA PRO A 120 28.90 55.73 19.22
C PRO A 120 28.36 55.93 17.79
N ALA A 121 28.93 56.90 17.08
CA ALA A 121 28.42 57.47 15.82
C ALA A 121 28.66 56.61 14.55
N ALA A 122 27.93 56.97 13.50
CA ALA A 122 27.98 56.33 12.18
C ALA A 122 29.31 56.57 11.42
N PRO A 123 29.85 55.55 10.72
CA PRO A 123 30.78 55.74 9.62
C PRO A 123 30.07 56.31 8.38
N ALA A 124 30.76 57.17 7.63
CA ALA A 124 30.24 57.80 6.42
C ALA A 124 30.03 56.81 5.25
N ALA A 125 29.20 57.21 4.29
CA ALA A 125 28.85 56.42 3.11
C ALA A 125 30.09 55.99 2.30
N ALA A 126 30.23 54.68 2.11
CA ALA A 126 31.07 54.14 1.03
C ALA A 126 30.41 54.44 -0.33
N PRO A 127 31.20 54.74 -1.38
CA PRO A 127 30.63 55.00 -2.71
C PRO A 127 29.93 53.76 -3.25
N ALA A 128 28.83 53.98 -3.97
CA ALA A 128 28.07 52.90 -4.60
C ALA A 128 28.97 52.07 -5.54
N PRO A 129 28.82 50.72 -5.59
CA PRO A 129 29.46 49.93 -6.62
C PRO A 129 29.04 50.43 -8.00
N ALA A 130 29.98 50.53 -8.93
CA ALA A 130 29.66 50.78 -10.33
C ALA A 130 28.69 49.71 -10.85
N PRO A 131 27.73 50.06 -11.73
CA PRO A 131 26.73 49.11 -12.20
C PRO A 131 27.40 47.92 -12.89
N ALA A 132 27.19 46.73 -12.34
CA ALA A 132 27.65 45.49 -12.94
C ALA A 132 26.94 45.26 -14.28
N SER A 133 27.66 44.68 -15.24
CA SER A 133 27.13 44.23 -16.53
C SER A 133 25.87 43.39 -16.34
N ALA A 134 24.86 43.60 -17.18
CA ALA A 134 23.54 42.99 -17.06
C ALA A 134 23.58 41.44 -17.03
N GLY A 135 23.47 40.88 -15.82
CA GLY A 135 23.28 39.45 -15.61
C GLY A 135 21.84 38.99 -15.92
N PRO A 136 21.55 37.68 -15.80
CA PRO A 136 20.19 37.15 -15.87
C PRO A 136 19.28 37.84 -14.86
N ALA A 137 17.98 37.93 -15.17
CA ALA A 137 17.01 38.46 -14.21
C ALA A 137 16.96 37.60 -12.93
N ALA A 138 16.68 38.24 -11.79
CA ALA A 138 16.53 37.53 -10.52
C ALA A 138 15.41 36.48 -10.62
N PRO A 139 15.63 35.24 -10.14
CA PRO A 139 14.65 34.17 -10.28
C PRO A 139 13.38 34.47 -9.49
N VAL A 140 12.23 34.31 -10.13
CA VAL A 140 10.90 34.46 -9.52
C VAL A 140 10.49 33.09 -8.96
N GLN A 141 9.90 33.06 -7.76
CA GLN A 141 9.36 31.83 -7.16
C GLN A 141 8.36 31.17 -8.13
N ASP A 142 8.68 29.98 -8.63
CA ASP A 142 7.84 29.27 -9.59
C ASP A 142 6.50 28.83 -8.97
N ALA A 143 5.48 28.72 -9.81
CA ALA A 143 4.16 28.23 -9.44
C ALA A 143 3.53 27.54 -10.65
N PRO A 144 2.93 26.34 -10.49
CA PRO A 144 2.18 25.70 -11.57
C PRO A 144 0.96 26.54 -11.97
N VAL A 145 0.47 26.31 -13.19
CA VAL A 145 -0.82 26.88 -13.63
C VAL A 145 -1.97 26.27 -12.84
N THR A 146 -3.07 27.02 -12.63
CA THR A 146 -4.28 26.45 -12.03
C THR A 146 -5.16 25.79 -13.08
N ALA A 147 -6.00 24.84 -12.68
CA ALA A 147 -7.00 24.24 -13.57
C ALA A 147 -7.93 25.31 -14.16
N THR A 148 -8.32 26.29 -13.34
CA THR A 148 -9.12 27.45 -13.74
C THR A 148 -8.46 28.29 -14.84
N ASP A 149 -7.14 28.50 -14.77
CA ASP A 149 -6.40 29.24 -15.81
C ASP A 149 -6.39 28.49 -17.14
N VAL A 150 -6.13 27.17 -17.10
CA VAL A 150 -6.14 26.31 -18.29
C VAL A 150 -7.53 26.26 -18.93
N ILE A 151 -8.59 26.05 -18.13
CA ILE A 151 -9.99 26.07 -18.59
C ILE A 151 -10.31 27.41 -19.25
N ARG A 152 -10.02 28.53 -18.58
CA ARG A 152 -10.29 29.88 -19.12
C ARG A 152 -9.49 30.16 -20.39
N ALA A 153 -8.23 29.73 -20.47
CA ALA A 153 -7.40 29.87 -21.68
C ALA A 153 -7.97 29.09 -22.86
N LEU A 154 -8.40 27.84 -22.67
CA LEU A 154 -9.02 27.02 -23.73
C LEU A 154 -10.35 27.61 -24.21
N VAL A 155 -11.21 28.07 -23.29
CA VAL A 155 -12.47 28.74 -23.59
C VAL A 155 -12.22 30.07 -24.33
N ALA A 156 -11.27 30.89 -23.88
CA ALA A 156 -10.88 32.14 -24.51
C ALA A 156 -10.35 31.95 -25.94
N GLN A 157 -9.46 30.96 -26.13
CA GLN A 157 -8.90 30.58 -27.43
C GLN A 157 -9.99 30.19 -28.44
N LYS A 158 -10.97 29.38 -28.02
CA LYS A 158 -12.12 28.98 -28.85
C LYS A 158 -13.06 30.12 -29.17
N LEU A 159 -13.29 31.03 -28.22
CA LEU A 159 -14.15 32.20 -28.40
C LEU A 159 -13.45 33.38 -29.11
N LYS A 160 -12.13 33.27 -29.36
CA LYS A 160 -11.27 34.33 -29.93
C LYS A 160 -11.29 35.62 -29.10
N LYS A 161 -11.09 35.47 -27.79
CA LYS A 161 -11.07 36.53 -26.78
C LYS A 161 -9.77 36.48 -25.97
N GLU A 162 -9.39 37.60 -25.34
CA GLU A 162 -8.30 37.56 -24.35
C GLU A 162 -8.75 36.81 -23.07
N LEU A 163 -7.81 36.18 -22.36
CA LEU A 163 -8.10 35.42 -21.14
C LEU A 163 -8.84 36.26 -20.06
N THR A 164 -8.54 37.55 -19.99
CA THR A 164 -9.17 38.53 -19.09
C THR A 164 -10.62 38.87 -19.45
N GLU A 165 -11.05 38.66 -20.70
CA GLU A 165 -12.43 38.90 -21.15
C GLU A 165 -13.39 37.75 -20.82
N ILE A 166 -12.87 36.60 -20.36
CA ILE A 166 -13.65 35.46 -19.91
C ILE A 166 -13.83 35.53 -18.38
N PRO A 167 -15.01 35.96 -17.87
CA PRO A 167 -15.25 35.98 -16.44
C PRO A 167 -15.33 34.55 -15.88
N PRO A 168 -14.73 34.27 -14.71
CA PRO A 168 -14.75 32.93 -14.12
C PRO A 168 -16.16 32.50 -13.69
N SER A 169 -16.99 33.44 -13.23
CA SER A 169 -18.32 33.17 -12.66
C SER A 169 -19.45 32.88 -13.67
N LYS A 170 -19.13 32.64 -14.95
CA LYS A 170 -20.11 32.27 -15.99
C LYS A 170 -19.90 30.84 -16.44
N ALA A 171 -20.99 30.14 -16.75
CA ALA A 171 -20.91 28.80 -17.31
C ALA A 171 -20.54 28.82 -18.80
N ILE A 172 -20.00 27.71 -19.33
CA ILE A 172 -19.61 27.60 -20.75
C ILE A 172 -20.81 27.89 -21.66
N LYS A 173 -21.99 27.37 -21.30
CA LYS A 173 -23.27 27.55 -22.00
C LYS A 173 -23.66 29.02 -22.19
N ASP A 174 -23.42 29.87 -21.19
CA ASP A 174 -23.67 31.31 -21.26
C ASP A 174 -22.65 32.00 -22.18
N LEU A 175 -21.39 31.58 -22.12
CA LEU A 175 -20.29 32.17 -22.89
C LEU A 175 -20.38 31.88 -24.39
N VAL A 176 -20.95 30.73 -24.79
CA VAL A 176 -21.17 30.37 -26.20
C VAL A 176 -22.45 30.95 -26.81
N GLY A 177 -23.36 31.49 -26.00
CA GLY A 177 -24.60 32.14 -26.47
C GLY A 177 -25.50 31.21 -27.29
N GLY A 178 -25.71 29.97 -26.83
CA GLY A 178 -26.57 28.99 -27.51
C GLY A 178 -25.96 28.27 -28.71
N LYS A 179 -24.68 28.52 -29.05
CA LYS A 179 -23.97 27.81 -30.13
C LYS A 179 -23.52 26.41 -29.67
N SER A 180 -24.46 25.46 -29.65
CA SER A 180 -24.23 24.08 -29.18
C SER A 180 -23.06 23.34 -29.85
N THR A 181 -22.75 23.62 -31.13
CA THR A 181 -21.55 23.07 -31.77
C THR A 181 -20.25 23.51 -31.10
N LEU A 182 -20.14 24.80 -30.77
CA LEU A 182 -18.96 25.38 -30.11
C LEU A 182 -18.89 24.99 -28.63
N GLN A 183 -20.03 24.78 -27.97
CA GLN A 183 -20.11 24.15 -26.65
C GLN A 183 -19.48 22.75 -26.67
N ASN A 184 -19.93 21.88 -27.56
CA ASN A 184 -19.45 20.50 -27.66
C ASN A 184 -17.96 20.42 -28.05
N GLU A 185 -17.48 21.35 -28.87
CA GLU A 185 -16.04 21.50 -29.14
C GLU A 185 -15.24 21.85 -27.87
N ILE A 186 -15.72 22.80 -27.05
CA ILE A 186 -15.06 23.16 -25.79
C ILE A 186 -15.06 21.95 -24.84
N LEU A 187 -16.20 21.28 -24.65
CA LEU A 187 -16.28 20.12 -23.76
C LEU A 187 -15.36 18.98 -24.22
N GLY A 188 -15.33 18.68 -25.51
CA GLY A 188 -14.43 17.68 -26.09
C GLY A 188 -12.96 18.05 -26.00
N ASP A 189 -12.62 19.35 -25.95
CA ASP A 189 -11.27 19.84 -25.74
C ASP A 189 -10.86 19.82 -24.26
N LEU A 190 -11.79 20.10 -23.32
CA LEU A 190 -11.58 19.91 -21.88
C LEU A 190 -11.37 18.43 -21.52
N GLY A 191 -12.14 17.52 -22.11
CA GLY A 191 -11.95 16.07 -21.91
C GLY A 191 -10.60 15.56 -22.43
N LYS A 192 -10.02 16.15 -23.49
CA LYS A 192 -8.66 15.83 -23.94
C LYS A 192 -7.57 16.41 -23.03
N GLU A 193 -7.88 17.49 -22.32
CA GLU A 193 -6.93 18.19 -21.46
C GLU A 193 -6.82 17.52 -20.09
N PHE A 194 -7.97 17.23 -19.46
CA PHE A 194 -8.05 16.74 -18.07
C PHE A 194 -8.48 15.26 -17.95
N GLY A 195 -8.86 14.60 -19.05
CA GLY A 195 -9.37 13.23 -19.05
C GLY A 195 -10.84 13.16 -18.61
N SER A 196 -11.08 13.17 -17.30
CA SER A 196 -12.43 13.17 -16.71
C SER A 196 -12.92 14.60 -16.48
N THR A 197 -14.22 14.83 -16.73
CA THR A 197 -14.93 16.06 -16.37
C THR A 197 -16.07 15.74 -15.40
N PRO A 198 -16.50 16.67 -14.53
CA PRO A 198 -17.69 16.50 -13.69
C PRO A 198 -18.97 16.25 -14.52
N GLU A 199 -20.09 15.96 -13.86
CA GLU A 199 -21.39 15.94 -14.55
C GLU A 199 -21.83 17.37 -14.92
N LYS A 200 -22.26 17.56 -16.17
CA LYS A 200 -22.75 18.83 -16.76
C LYS A 200 -21.75 20.01 -16.66
N PRO A 201 -20.50 19.86 -17.12
CA PRO A 201 -19.50 20.94 -17.08
C PRO A 201 -19.90 22.17 -17.92
N GLU A 202 -20.91 22.07 -18.78
CA GLU A 202 -21.48 23.22 -19.49
C GLU A 202 -22.33 24.17 -18.65
N ASP A 203 -22.94 23.67 -17.58
CA ASP A 203 -23.86 24.40 -16.69
C ASP A 203 -23.15 24.94 -15.43
N THR A 204 -21.99 24.38 -15.09
CA THR A 204 -21.15 24.83 -13.97
C THR A 204 -20.36 26.10 -14.33
N PRO A 205 -20.29 27.12 -13.43
CA PRO A 205 -19.35 28.25 -13.55
C PRO A 205 -17.89 27.80 -13.70
N LEU A 206 -17.03 28.57 -14.40
CA LEU A 206 -15.64 28.16 -14.66
C LEU A 206 -14.75 28.13 -13.40
N ASP A 207 -15.07 28.93 -12.38
CA ASP A 207 -14.40 28.87 -11.06
C ASP A 207 -14.77 27.62 -10.28
N GLU A 208 -16.06 27.29 -10.17
CA GLU A 208 -16.53 26.04 -9.55
C GLU A 208 -16.02 24.80 -10.30
N LEU A 209 -16.08 24.83 -11.65
CA LEU A 209 -15.55 23.77 -12.51
C LEU A 209 -14.05 23.62 -12.30
N GLY A 210 -13.29 24.72 -12.33
CA GLY A 210 -11.85 24.73 -12.05
C GLY A 210 -11.52 24.19 -10.67
N ALA A 211 -12.22 24.62 -9.62
CA ALA A 211 -12.04 24.13 -8.26
C ALA A 211 -12.32 22.62 -8.13
N SER A 212 -13.38 22.12 -8.77
CA SER A 212 -13.70 20.67 -8.78
C SER A 212 -12.63 19.82 -9.45
N MET A 213 -11.97 20.35 -10.49
CA MET A 213 -10.95 19.65 -11.27
C MET A 213 -9.53 19.86 -10.69
N GLN A 214 -9.33 20.88 -9.86
CA GLN A 214 -8.04 21.25 -9.27
C GLN A 214 -7.45 20.15 -8.35
N ALA A 215 -8.30 19.33 -7.72
CA ALA A 215 -7.87 18.23 -6.86
C ALA A 215 -7.21 17.06 -7.64
N THR A 216 -7.61 16.88 -8.90
CA THR A 216 -7.05 15.86 -9.81
C THR A 216 -6.01 16.40 -10.79
N PHE A 217 -5.76 17.71 -10.76
CA PHE A 217 -4.86 18.38 -11.70
C PHE A 217 -3.43 18.44 -11.15
N ASP A 218 -2.47 17.92 -11.91
CA ASP A 218 -1.04 17.85 -11.54
C ASP A 218 -0.27 19.15 -11.76
N GLY A 219 -0.93 20.18 -12.29
CA GLY A 219 -0.35 21.49 -12.59
C GLY A 219 0.40 21.56 -13.93
N GLN A 220 0.34 20.51 -14.76
CA GLN A 220 1.00 20.47 -16.07
C GLN A 220 0.02 20.73 -17.23
N LEU A 221 0.55 21.20 -18.36
CA LEU A 221 -0.22 21.40 -19.58
C LEU A 221 -0.58 20.07 -20.24
N GLY A 222 -1.88 19.79 -20.36
CA GLY A 222 -2.41 18.59 -21.00
C GLY A 222 -2.22 18.55 -22.51
N LYS A 223 -2.84 17.55 -23.15
CA LYS A 223 -2.65 17.26 -24.57
C LYS A 223 -3.18 18.36 -25.48
N GLN A 224 -4.23 19.06 -25.09
CA GLN A 224 -4.89 20.07 -25.93
C GLN A 224 -4.14 21.40 -25.86
N SER A 225 -3.84 21.91 -24.65
CA SER A 225 -3.08 23.15 -24.47
C SER A 225 -1.67 23.05 -25.06
N SER A 226 -0.96 21.94 -24.81
CA SER A 226 0.35 21.67 -25.40
C SER A 226 0.33 21.66 -26.93
N SER A 227 -0.71 21.07 -27.54
CA SER A 227 -0.90 21.05 -29.00
C SER A 227 -1.17 22.46 -29.56
N LEU A 228 -2.01 23.24 -28.88
CA LEU A 228 -2.31 24.63 -29.26
C LEU A 228 -1.05 25.51 -29.16
N ILE A 229 -0.27 25.40 -28.09
CA ILE A 229 0.99 26.15 -27.91
C ILE A 229 2.02 25.75 -28.97
N ALA A 230 2.18 24.46 -29.27
CA ALA A 230 3.08 24.00 -30.32
C ALA A 230 2.69 24.54 -31.71
N ARG A 231 1.38 24.53 -32.04
CA ARG A 231 0.83 25.11 -33.28
C ARG A 231 1.02 26.63 -33.32
N PHE A 232 0.79 27.32 -32.22
CA PHE A 232 1.00 28.75 -32.09
C PHE A 232 2.46 29.11 -32.36
N VAL A 233 3.42 28.50 -31.65
CA VAL A 233 4.85 28.76 -31.85
C VAL A 233 5.28 28.47 -33.29
N SER A 234 4.94 27.30 -33.84
CA SER A 234 5.34 26.92 -35.20
C SER A 234 4.75 27.81 -36.31
N SER A 235 3.56 28.37 -36.12
CA SER A 235 2.88 29.21 -37.11
C SER A 235 3.15 30.71 -36.97
N LYS A 236 3.36 31.22 -35.75
CA LYS A 236 3.45 32.65 -35.44
C LYS A 236 4.87 33.16 -35.16
N MET A 237 5.80 32.31 -34.74
CA MET A 237 7.18 32.74 -34.44
C MET A 237 8.08 32.76 -35.68
N PRO A 238 9.16 33.56 -35.69
CA PRO A 238 10.15 33.56 -36.77
C PRO A 238 10.90 32.22 -36.84
N GLY A 239 11.50 31.93 -37.99
CA GLY A 239 12.28 30.71 -38.20
C GLY A 239 13.43 30.58 -37.20
N GLY A 240 13.52 29.43 -36.52
CA GLY A 240 14.53 29.17 -35.48
C GLY A 240 14.07 29.45 -34.05
N PHE A 241 13.05 30.30 -33.83
CA PHE A 241 12.55 30.63 -32.49
C PHE A 241 11.50 29.61 -32.02
N ASN A 242 11.96 28.41 -31.68
CA ASN A 242 11.14 27.28 -31.23
C ASN A 242 10.73 27.39 -29.74
N ILE A 243 9.89 26.47 -29.26
CA ILE A 243 9.38 26.52 -27.87
C ILE A 243 10.48 26.47 -26.82
N THR A 244 11.59 25.78 -27.09
CA THR A 244 12.77 25.74 -26.21
C THR A 244 13.47 27.09 -26.14
N ALA A 245 13.56 27.81 -27.27
CA ALA A 245 14.08 29.17 -27.32
C ALA A 245 13.16 30.16 -26.59
N VAL A 246 11.84 30.02 -26.72
CA VAL A 246 10.84 30.81 -25.97
C VAL A 246 11.00 30.61 -24.47
N ARG A 247 10.99 29.35 -24.00
CA ARG A 247 11.16 29.02 -22.58
C ARG A 247 12.48 29.56 -22.01
N LYS A 248 13.59 29.30 -22.70
CA LYS A 248 14.91 29.82 -22.30
C LYS A 248 14.95 31.36 -22.28
N TYR A 249 14.24 32.03 -23.18
CA TYR A 249 14.16 33.49 -23.18
C TYR A 249 13.40 34.02 -21.96
N LEU A 250 12.22 33.45 -21.65
CA LEU A 250 11.43 33.80 -20.45
C LEU A 250 12.21 33.54 -19.15
N GLU A 251 12.93 32.43 -19.07
CA GLU A 251 13.85 32.10 -17.97
C GLU A 251 14.97 33.15 -17.84
N THR A 252 15.69 33.44 -18.93
CA THR A 252 16.87 34.31 -18.89
C THR A 252 16.53 35.79 -18.67
N ARG A 253 15.47 36.29 -19.32
CA ARG A 253 15.08 37.72 -19.32
C ARG A 253 14.18 38.10 -18.14
N TRP A 254 13.38 37.16 -17.63
CA TRP A 254 12.36 37.43 -16.61
C TRP A 254 12.43 36.53 -15.38
N GLY A 255 13.38 35.58 -15.32
CA GLY A 255 13.56 34.70 -14.15
C GLY A 255 12.40 33.71 -13.94
N LEU A 256 11.59 33.44 -14.98
CA LEU A 256 10.39 32.62 -14.86
C LEU A 256 10.71 31.13 -14.93
N GLY A 257 10.34 30.39 -13.88
CA GLY A 257 10.35 28.93 -13.85
C GLY A 257 9.31 28.28 -14.78
N PRO A 258 9.39 26.95 -14.99
CA PRO A 258 8.56 26.24 -15.97
C PRO A 258 7.05 26.39 -15.75
N GLY A 259 6.56 26.38 -14.51
CA GLY A 259 5.12 26.58 -14.24
C GLY A 259 4.63 27.97 -14.64
N ARG A 260 5.41 29.02 -14.34
CA ARG A 260 5.09 30.38 -14.79
C ARG A 260 5.28 30.60 -16.29
N GLN A 261 6.23 29.92 -16.92
CA GLN A 261 6.34 29.91 -18.39
C GLN A 261 5.07 29.35 -19.02
N ASP A 262 4.48 28.30 -18.45
CA ASP A 262 3.21 27.73 -18.92
C ASP A 262 2.08 28.76 -18.81
N GLY A 263 2.01 29.51 -17.69
CA GLY A 263 1.10 30.65 -17.55
C GLY A 263 1.25 31.71 -18.64
N VAL A 264 2.48 32.12 -18.97
CA VAL A 264 2.74 33.06 -20.08
C VAL A 264 2.34 32.47 -21.44
N LEU A 265 2.55 31.17 -21.66
CA LEU A 265 2.19 30.48 -22.89
C LEU A 265 0.66 30.30 -23.04
N LEU A 266 -0.08 30.12 -21.95
CA LEU A 266 -1.56 30.16 -21.93
C LEU A 266 -2.09 31.54 -22.33
N PHE A 267 -1.49 32.62 -21.84
CA PHE A 267 -1.81 33.97 -22.35
C PHE A 267 -1.49 34.10 -23.84
N ALA A 268 -0.35 33.56 -24.30
CA ALA A 268 0.10 33.65 -25.69
C ALA A 268 -0.87 33.02 -26.71
N ILE A 269 -1.56 31.92 -26.36
CA ILE A 269 -2.58 31.31 -27.23
C ILE A 269 -3.91 32.06 -27.26
N THR A 270 -4.16 32.98 -26.32
CA THR A 270 -5.36 33.85 -26.34
C THR A 270 -5.12 35.18 -27.06
N ALA A 271 -3.85 35.60 -27.16
CA ALA A 271 -3.44 36.87 -27.76
C ALA A 271 -2.60 36.68 -29.04
N GLU A 272 -2.88 35.65 -29.85
CA GLU A 272 -2.08 35.31 -31.03
C GLU A 272 -1.93 36.52 -32.00
N PRO A 273 -0.71 36.84 -32.48
CA PRO A 273 -0.54 37.90 -33.46
C PRO A 273 -1.20 37.48 -34.79
N PRO A 274 -1.78 38.41 -35.58
CA PRO A 274 -2.55 38.07 -36.77
C PRO A 274 -1.69 37.32 -37.82
N SER A 275 -0.48 37.83 -38.07
CA SER A 275 0.53 37.24 -38.96
C SER A 275 1.70 36.64 -38.17
N ARG A 276 2.60 35.93 -38.87
CA ARG A 276 3.90 35.50 -38.33
C ARG A 276 4.78 36.74 -38.07
N LEU A 277 5.45 36.76 -36.93
CA LEU A 277 6.40 37.81 -36.56
C LEU A 277 7.66 37.75 -37.45
N GLY A 278 8.18 38.91 -37.85
CA GLY A 278 9.22 39.03 -38.87
C GLY A 278 10.63 38.71 -38.38
N SER A 279 10.96 39.13 -37.15
CA SER A 279 12.29 38.96 -36.56
C SER A 279 12.23 38.38 -35.14
N GLU A 280 13.38 37.88 -34.67
CA GLU A 280 13.53 37.43 -33.28
C GLU A 280 13.35 38.58 -32.27
N ALA A 281 13.67 39.83 -32.67
CA ALA A 281 13.44 41.00 -31.83
C ALA A 281 11.95 41.27 -31.62
N ASP A 282 11.12 41.12 -32.67
CA ASP A 282 9.66 41.26 -32.56
C ASP A 282 9.06 40.17 -31.66
N ALA A 283 9.56 38.93 -31.78
CA ALA A 283 9.15 37.82 -30.93
C ALA A 283 9.50 38.05 -29.45
N LYS A 284 10.71 38.58 -29.17
CA LYS A 284 11.13 38.97 -27.82
C LYS A 284 10.26 40.08 -27.25
N ALA A 285 10.04 41.17 -28.00
CA ALA A 285 9.15 42.26 -27.58
C ALA A 285 7.69 41.79 -27.35
N TYR A 286 7.19 40.85 -28.14
CA TYR A 286 5.89 40.23 -27.93
C TYR A 286 5.84 39.42 -26.61
N PHE A 287 6.85 38.60 -26.32
CA PHE A 287 6.91 37.86 -25.06
C PHE A 287 7.17 38.74 -23.84
N ASP A 288 7.90 39.85 -23.98
CA ASP A 288 8.06 40.86 -22.92
C ASP A 288 6.71 41.49 -22.56
N ASN A 289 5.90 41.86 -23.55
CA ASN A 289 4.54 42.37 -23.32
C ASN A 289 3.63 41.33 -22.66
N LEU A 290 3.71 40.06 -23.08
CA LEU A 290 2.94 38.97 -22.45
C LEU A 290 3.40 38.65 -21.03
N ALA A 291 4.71 38.65 -20.75
CA ALA A 291 5.24 38.42 -19.41
C ALA A 291 4.71 39.49 -18.44
N ASN A 292 4.65 40.75 -18.87
CA ASN A 292 4.06 41.83 -18.08
C ASN A 292 2.53 41.69 -17.90
N LYS A 293 1.77 41.27 -18.94
CA LYS A 293 0.34 40.94 -18.79
C LYS A 293 0.11 39.81 -17.78
N TYR A 294 0.86 38.71 -17.89
CA TYR A 294 0.80 37.58 -16.97
C TYR A 294 1.21 38.00 -15.54
N ALA A 295 2.22 38.86 -15.40
CA ALA A 295 2.67 39.36 -14.11
C ALA A 295 1.59 40.16 -13.38
N SER A 296 0.90 41.06 -14.10
CA SER A 296 -0.26 41.80 -13.57
C SER A 296 -1.41 40.87 -13.17
N TYR A 297 -1.63 39.77 -13.90
CA TYR A 297 -2.66 38.78 -13.58
C TYR A 297 -2.30 37.92 -12.35
N ALA A 298 -1.05 37.44 -12.27
CA ALA A 298 -0.56 36.55 -11.21
C ALA A 298 -0.10 37.31 -9.94
N GLY A 299 -0.22 38.64 -9.90
CA GLY A 299 0.19 39.47 -8.75
C GLY A 299 1.70 39.50 -8.49
N ILE A 300 2.53 39.19 -9.49
CA ILE A 300 3.99 39.18 -9.36
C ILE A 300 4.62 40.45 -9.93
N THR A 301 5.73 40.92 -9.32
CA THR A 301 6.49 42.06 -9.83
C THR A 301 7.69 41.56 -10.62
N LEU A 302 7.78 41.91 -11.91
CA LEU A 302 8.93 41.59 -12.75
C LEU A 302 9.97 42.71 -12.72
N SER A 303 11.23 42.34 -12.50
CA SER A 303 12.38 43.25 -12.60
C SER A 303 13.23 42.88 -13.81
N SER A 304 13.14 43.69 -14.87
CA SER A 304 13.99 43.52 -16.05
C SER A 304 15.39 44.12 -15.76
N PRO A 305 16.50 43.47 -16.13
CA PRO A 305 17.81 44.12 -16.12
C PRO A 305 17.77 45.41 -16.94
N SER A 306 18.09 46.54 -16.29
CA SER A 306 18.04 47.87 -16.88
C SER A 306 19.12 48.04 -17.93
N SER A 307 18.73 48.44 -19.14
CA SER A 307 19.66 48.87 -20.19
C SER A 307 20.27 50.22 -19.85
N GLY A 308 21.33 50.22 -19.04
CA GLY A 308 22.19 51.37 -18.84
C GLY A 308 22.83 51.78 -20.17
N GLY A 309 22.77 53.06 -20.51
CA GLY A 309 23.26 53.56 -21.80
C GLY A 309 24.78 53.40 -21.97
N ASP A 310 25.19 53.19 -23.21
CA ASP A 310 26.58 52.96 -23.61
C ASP A 310 27.43 54.24 -23.48
N GLY A 311 27.86 54.53 -22.26
CA GLY A 311 28.71 55.66 -21.91
C GLY A 311 30.18 55.32 -22.10
N GLY A 312 30.70 55.57 -23.30
CA GLY A 312 32.07 55.19 -23.68
C GLY A 312 33.16 55.76 -22.76
N ALA A 313 33.94 54.87 -22.15
CA ALA A 313 35.18 55.19 -21.45
C ALA A 313 36.31 54.30 -21.97
N ALA A 314 37.29 54.89 -22.66
CA ALA A 314 38.46 54.19 -23.16
C ALA A 314 39.42 53.86 -21.99
N GLY A 315 39.54 52.58 -21.65
CA GLY A 315 40.46 52.07 -20.63
C GLY A 315 40.74 50.59 -20.85
N GLY A 316 42.00 50.23 -21.13
CA GLY A 316 42.33 48.92 -21.68
C GLY A 316 42.28 47.76 -20.67
N ALA A 317 41.32 46.86 -20.85
CA ALA A 317 41.45 45.43 -20.57
C ALA A 317 40.48 44.66 -21.46
N MET A 318 40.96 43.68 -22.25
CA MET A 318 40.06 42.72 -22.93
C MET A 318 39.49 41.74 -21.89
N LEU A 319 38.48 42.19 -21.15
CA LEU A 319 37.56 41.29 -20.45
C LEU A 319 36.69 40.62 -21.52
N MET A 320 37.12 39.44 -21.98
CA MET A 320 36.34 38.64 -22.90
C MET A 320 35.00 38.25 -22.24
N ASP A 321 33.90 38.62 -22.89
CA ASP A 321 32.55 38.24 -22.45
C ASP A 321 32.39 36.70 -22.47
N PRO A 322 32.10 36.06 -21.32
CA PRO A 322 31.85 34.62 -21.27
C PRO A 322 30.72 34.16 -22.19
N ALA A 323 29.69 34.98 -22.41
CA ALA A 323 28.59 34.63 -23.32
C ALA A 323 29.04 34.61 -24.79
N ALA A 324 29.97 35.50 -25.17
CA ALA A 324 30.60 35.48 -26.49
C ALA A 324 31.51 34.25 -26.69
N ILE A 325 32.20 33.78 -25.65
CA ILE A 325 33.01 32.54 -25.69
C ILE A 325 32.11 31.31 -25.84
N ASP A 326 31.00 31.22 -25.10
CA ASP A 326 30.02 30.15 -25.22
C ASP A 326 29.32 30.15 -26.59
N ALA A 327 29.03 31.32 -27.16
CA ALA A 327 28.52 31.43 -28.53
C ALA A 327 29.56 30.94 -29.56
N LEU A 328 30.82 31.37 -29.45
CA LEU A 328 31.91 30.97 -30.36
C LEU A 328 32.16 29.45 -30.31
N THR A 329 32.18 28.86 -29.11
CA THR A 329 32.36 27.40 -28.97
C THR A 329 31.12 26.61 -29.42
N LYS A 330 29.91 27.16 -29.29
CA LYS A 330 28.69 26.57 -29.87
C LYS A 330 28.75 26.53 -31.40
N ASP A 331 29.20 27.59 -32.05
CA ASP A 331 29.34 27.63 -33.51
C ASP A 331 30.45 26.69 -34.02
N GLN A 332 31.57 26.58 -33.29
CA GLN A 332 32.59 25.57 -33.54
C GLN A 332 32.02 24.14 -33.41
N ARG A 333 31.25 23.84 -32.35
CA ARG A 333 30.57 22.55 -32.19
C ARG A 333 29.56 22.28 -33.31
N ALA A 334 28.86 23.29 -33.81
CA ALA A 334 27.95 23.16 -34.95
C ALA A 334 28.72 22.81 -36.25
N LEU A 335 29.86 23.46 -36.50
CA LEU A 335 30.75 23.13 -37.62
C LEU A 335 31.28 21.69 -37.52
N PHE A 336 31.77 21.27 -36.35
CA PHE A 336 32.24 19.89 -36.13
C PHE A 336 31.12 18.86 -36.33
N LYS A 337 29.88 19.17 -35.90
CA LYS A 337 28.72 18.30 -36.13
C LYS A 337 28.41 18.17 -37.63
N GLN A 338 28.44 19.26 -38.39
CA GLN A 338 28.24 19.22 -39.84
C GLN A 338 29.34 18.41 -40.55
N GLN A 339 30.60 18.57 -40.16
CA GLN A 339 31.72 17.79 -40.69
C GLN A 339 31.54 16.29 -40.39
N LEU A 340 31.17 15.94 -39.16
CA LEU A 340 30.87 14.56 -38.74
C LEU A 340 29.73 13.96 -39.56
N GLU A 341 28.62 14.68 -39.73
CA GLU A 341 27.48 14.24 -40.55
C GLU A 341 27.85 14.03 -42.03
N ILE A 342 28.73 14.87 -42.59
CA ILE A 342 29.24 14.71 -43.97
C ILE A 342 30.14 13.47 -44.08
N ILE A 343 31.06 13.26 -43.13
CA ILE A 343 31.94 12.07 -43.09
C ILE A 343 31.11 10.80 -42.93
N ALA A 344 30.14 10.77 -42.02
CA ALA A 344 29.24 9.65 -41.83
C ALA A 344 28.42 9.34 -43.09
N ARG A 345 27.91 10.36 -43.79
CA ARG A 345 27.21 10.21 -45.07
C ARG A 345 28.11 9.66 -46.17
N TYR A 346 29.37 10.12 -46.26
CA TYR A 346 30.36 9.60 -47.21
C TYR A 346 30.68 8.11 -46.94
N LEU A 347 30.87 7.75 -45.66
CA LEU A 347 31.11 6.38 -45.21
C LEU A 347 29.85 5.49 -45.21
N LYS A 348 28.68 6.02 -45.58
CA LYS A 348 27.36 5.36 -45.49
C LYS A 348 27.02 4.81 -44.09
N MET A 349 27.53 5.46 -43.05
CA MET A 349 27.37 5.05 -41.66
C MET A 349 26.17 5.77 -41.02
N ASP A 350 25.19 5.01 -40.55
CA ASP A 350 24.05 5.56 -39.79
C ASP A 350 24.40 5.70 -38.31
N LEU A 351 24.75 6.93 -37.92
CA LEU A 351 25.06 7.31 -36.54
C LEU A 351 23.94 6.99 -35.53
N ARG A 352 22.70 6.81 -35.99
CA ARG A 352 21.53 6.55 -35.16
C ARG A 352 21.02 5.11 -35.27
N ALA A 353 21.77 4.21 -35.89
CA ALA A 353 21.40 2.80 -36.00
C ALA A 353 21.19 2.15 -34.61
N GLY A 354 22.06 2.47 -33.65
CA GLY A 354 21.94 2.04 -32.25
C GLY A 354 20.65 2.54 -31.59
N ASP A 355 20.38 3.86 -31.66
CA ASP A 355 19.14 4.45 -31.13
C ASP A 355 17.89 3.78 -31.70
N LYS A 356 17.86 3.56 -33.03
CA LYS A 356 16.72 2.95 -33.73
C LYS A 356 16.50 1.51 -33.28
N ALA A 357 17.57 0.73 -33.18
CA ALA A 357 17.51 -0.64 -32.70
C ALA A 357 17.06 -0.70 -31.23
N PHE A 358 17.52 0.23 -30.39
CA PHE A 358 17.10 0.34 -28.99
C PHE A 358 15.61 0.67 -28.85
N VAL A 359 15.09 1.64 -29.63
CA VAL A 359 13.65 1.98 -29.62
C VAL A 359 12.81 0.78 -30.07
N ALA A 360 13.18 0.10 -31.16
CA ALA A 360 12.49 -1.11 -31.62
C ALA A 360 12.56 -2.26 -30.58
N SER A 361 13.68 -2.40 -29.88
CA SER A 361 13.85 -3.35 -28.77
C SER A 361 12.97 -3.00 -27.56
N GLN A 362 12.76 -1.71 -27.27
CA GLN A 362 11.87 -1.28 -26.19
C GLN A 362 10.40 -1.57 -26.54
N GLU A 363 10.00 -1.37 -27.80
CA GLU A 363 8.66 -1.70 -28.28
C GLU A 363 8.39 -3.21 -28.20
N SER A 364 9.33 -4.06 -28.59
CA SER A 364 9.19 -5.51 -28.45
C SER A 364 9.17 -5.96 -26.98
N GLN A 365 10.04 -5.40 -26.13
CA GLN A 365 10.03 -5.67 -24.68
C GLN A 365 8.68 -5.33 -24.03
N LYS A 366 8.08 -4.19 -24.38
CA LYS A 366 6.73 -3.81 -23.91
C LYS A 366 5.66 -4.80 -24.36
N ALA A 367 5.74 -5.30 -25.59
CA ALA A 367 4.82 -6.30 -26.12
C ALA A 367 4.98 -7.67 -25.42
N LEU A 368 6.22 -8.11 -25.13
CA LEU A 368 6.47 -9.33 -24.37
C LEU A 368 6.01 -9.19 -22.90
N GLN A 369 6.28 -8.05 -22.26
CA GLN A 369 5.85 -7.80 -20.89
C GLN A 369 4.32 -7.89 -20.77
N ALA A 370 3.59 -7.22 -21.67
CA ALA A 370 2.12 -7.29 -21.69
C ALA A 370 1.57 -8.72 -21.89
N GLN A 371 2.31 -9.61 -22.56
CA GLN A 371 1.94 -11.03 -22.65
C GLN A 371 2.22 -11.78 -21.34
N LEU A 372 3.33 -11.51 -20.67
CA LEU A 372 3.64 -12.10 -19.35
C LEU A 372 2.64 -11.62 -18.28
N ASP A 373 2.31 -10.33 -18.27
CA ASP A 373 1.34 -9.73 -17.38
C ASP A 373 -0.06 -10.35 -17.57
N LEU A 374 -0.45 -10.63 -18.83
CA LEU A 374 -1.69 -11.34 -19.15
C LEU A 374 -1.69 -12.76 -18.57
N TRP A 375 -0.61 -13.53 -18.74
CA TRP A 375 -0.49 -14.87 -18.16
C TRP A 375 -0.55 -14.85 -16.62
N GLN A 376 0.09 -13.86 -15.99
CA GLN A 376 0.03 -13.68 -14.54
C GLN A 376 -1.36 -13.25 -14.05
N ALA A 377 -2.05 -12.38 -14.76
CA ALA A 377 -3.41 -11.95 -14.42
C ALA A 377 -4.44 -13.10 -14.52
N GLU A 378 -4.33 -13.96 -15.54
CA GLU A 378 -5.25 -15.09 -15.74
C GLU A 378 -4.98 -16.26 -14.77
N HIS A 379 -3.71 -16.58 -14.47
CA HIS A 379 -3.36 -17.77 -13.69
C HIS A 379 -2.96 -17.49 -12.23
N GLY A 380 -2.54 -16.27 -11.91
CA GLY A 380 -2.01 -15.88 -10.61
C GLY A 380 -0.58 -16.37 -10.33
N ASP A 381 0.13 -15.62 -9.49
CA ASP A 381 1.56 -15.83 -9.21
C ASP A 381 1.88 -17.22 -8.61
N ILE A 382 0.98 -17.74 -7.76
CA ILE A 382 1.15 -19.05 -7.12
C ILE A 382 1.15 -20.17 -8.15
N TYR A 383 0.29 -20.10 -9.18
CA TYR A 383 0.28 -21.08 -10.26
C TYR A 383 1.51 -20.91 -11.14
N ALA A 384 1.84 -19.67 -11.53
CA ALA A 384 2.97 -19.37 -12.39
C ALA A 384 4.31 -19.85 -11.80
N ALA A 385 4.53 -19.67 -10.49
CA ALA A 385 5.67 -20.22 -9.77
C ALA A 385 5.56 -21.74 -9.55
N GLY A 386 4.35 -22.25 -9.28
CA GLY A 386 4.11 -23.67 -8.98
C GLY A 386 4.29 -24.62 -10.17
N ILE A 387 4.21 -24.13 -11.41
CA ILE A 387 4.45 -24.92 -12.63
C ILE A 387 5.93 -24.96 -13.08
N GLU A 388 6.85 -24.38 -12.31
CA GLU A 388 8.28 -24.42 -12.66
C GLU A 388 8.80 -25.89 -12.68
N PRO A 389 9.47 -26.35 -13.75
CA PRO A 389 9.86 -27.75 -13.90
C PRO A 389 10.97 -28.14 -12.92
N ALA A 390 10.61 -28.86 -11.86
CA ALA A 390 11.55 -29.30 -10.82
C ALA A 390 12.36 -30.57 -11.16
N PHE A 391 11.94 -31.36 -12.16
CA PHE A 391 12.59 -32.63 -12.50
C PHE A 391 13.95 -32.43 -13.19
N ASP A 392 14.98 -33.08 -12.65
CA ASP A 392 16.34 -33.09 -13.18
C ASP A 392 16.91 -34.52 -13.04
N PRO A 393 17.29 -35.20 -14.15
CA PRO A 393 17.83 -36.55 -14.09
C PRO A 393 19.16 -36.63 -13.31
N LEU A 394 19.92 -35.53 -13.21
CA LEU A 394 21.17 -35.48 -12.42
C LEU A 394 20.92 -35.41 -10.91
N LYS A 395 19.70 -35.07 -10.47
CA LYS A 395 19.30 -35.09 -9.05
C LYS A 395 18.74 -36.44 -8.60
N ALA A 396 18.47 -37.36 -9.53
CA ALA A 396 17.95 -38.69 -9.22
C ALA A 396 18.90 -39.47 -8.30
N ARG A 397 18.38 -39.98 -7.18
CA ARG A 397 19.16 -40.77 -6.21
C ARG A 397 18.74 -42.23 -6.30
N VAL A 398 19.71 -43.11 -6.56
CA VAL A 398 19.54 -44.56 -6.55
C VAL A 398 20.22 -45.10 -5.30
N TYR A 399 19.47 -45.86 -4.50
CA TYR A 399 19.96 -46.50 -3.28
C TYR A 399 19.83 -48.02 -3.42
N ASP A 400 20.91 -48.68 -3.81
CA ASP A 400 20.97 -50.10 -4.18
C ASP A 400 21.90 -50.95 -3.27
N SER A 401 22.71 -50.29 -2.43
CA SER A 401 23.79 -50.90 -1.63
C SER A 401 23.34 -51.66 -0.38
N SER A 402 22.20 -52.36 -0.45
CA SER A 402 21.56 -53.10 0.66
C SER A 402 22.49 -54.12 1.34
N TRP A 403 23.40 -54.73 0.57
CA TRP A 403 24.45 -55.63 1.04
C TRP A 403 25.41 -54.99 2.05
N ASN A 404 25.64 -53.68 1.95
CA ASN A 404 26.47 -52.96 2.91
C ASN A 404 25.68 -52.63 4.18
N TRP A 405 24.48 -52.08 4.03
CA TRP A 405 23.59 -51.72 5.13
C TRP A 405 23.24 -52.93 6.02
N ALA A 406 23.08 -54.11 5.44
CA ALA A 406 22.84 -55.33 6.21
C ALA A 406 23.96 -55.66 7.23
N ARG A 407 25.22 -55.45 6.85
CA ARG A 407 26.38 -55.66 7.74
C ARG A 407 26.50 -54.55 8.78
N GLN A 408 26.25 -53.30 8.39
CA GLN A 408 26.23 -52.17 9.29
C GLN A 408 25.15 -52.34 10.37
N ASP A 409 23.92 -52.70 9.99
CA ASP A 409 22.79 -52.83 10.90
C ASP A 409 22.98 -54.03 11.85
N ALA A 410 23.50 -55.16 11.34
CA ALA A 410 23.87 -56.31 12.17
C ALA A 410 24.93 -55.95 13.23
N LEU A 411 25.91 -55.12 12.86
CA LEU A 411 26.96 -54.67 13.79
C LEU A 411 26.45 -53.59 14.77
N SER A 412 25.56 -52.68 14.33
CA SER A 412 24.93 -51.70 15.22
C SER A 412 24.10 -52.43 16.28
N MET A 413 23.17 -53.30 15.85
CA MET A 413 22.33 -54.09 16.76
C MET A 413 23.17 -54.90 17.76
N TYR A 414 24.27 -55.53 17.31
CA TYR A 414 25.21 -56.24 18.19
C TYR A 414 25.79 -55.34 19.30
N TYR A 415 26.26 -54.14 18.96
CA TYR A 415 26.77 -53.18 19.96
C TYR A 415 25.66 -52.54 20.80
N ASP A 416 24.48 -52.27 20.24
CA ASP A 416 23.35 -51.70 20.96
C ASP A 416 22.79 -52.68 22.02
N ILE A 417 22.87 -53.99 21.78
CA ILE A 417 22.62 -55.04 22.79
C ILE A 417 23.73 -55.05 23.84
N ILE A 418 25.01 -55.07 23.44
CA ILE A 418 26.16 -55.12 24.37
C ILE A 418 26.16 -53.93 25.35
N PHE A 419 25.88 -52.72 24.85
CA PHE A 419 25.80 -51.51 25.66
C PHE A 419 24.45 -51.32 26.37
N GLY A 420 23.53 -52.30 26.28
CA GLY A 420 22.26 -52.31 27.00
C GLY A 420 21.25 -51.26 26.56
N ARG A 421 21.42 -50.69 25.36
CA ARG A 421 20.46 -49.78 24.71
C ARG A 421 19.23 -50.53 24.21
N LEU A 422 19.43 -51.76 23.76
CA LEU A 422 18.38 -52.69 23.36
C LEU A 422 18.35 -53.88 24.35
N ARG A 423 17.16 -54.19 24.87
CA ARG A 423 16.89 -55.31 25.79
C ARG A 423 15.88 -56.27 25.15
N VAL A 424 15.86 -57.52 25.60
CA VAL A 424 14.99 -58.60 25.03
C VAL A 424 13.50 -58.23 24.95
N VAL A 425 13.04 -57.33 25.82
CA VAL A 425 11.64 -56.87 25.88
C VAL A 425 11.30 -55.90 24.72
N ASP A 426 12.31 -55.31 24.09
CA ASP A 426 12.16 -54.25 23.10
C ASP A 426 11.84 -54.85 21.72
N ARG A 427 10.61 -54.59 21.24
CA ARG A 427 10.17 -55.04 19.90
C ARG A 427 10.97 -54.46 18.75
N GLU A 428 11.75 -53.41 19.01
CA GLU A 428 12.70 -52.86 18.05
C GLU A 428 13.73 -53.91 17.62
N ILE A 429 14.21 -54.76 18.54
CA ILE A 429 15.10 -55.88 18.20
C ILE A 429 14.42 -56.81 17.18
N VAL A 430 13.15 -57.16 17.38
CA VAL A 430 12.40 -58.04 16.47
C VAL A 430 12.26 -57.40 15.08
N SER A 431 12.05 -56.08 15.01
CA SER A 431 12.00 -55.32 13.75
C SER A 431 13.35 -55.34 13.04
N GLN A 432 14.44 -55.02 13.74
CA GLN A 432 15.80 -55.03 13.20
C GLN A 432 16.22 -56.45 12.74
N CYS A 433 15.88 -57.50 13.50
CA CYS A 433 16.08 -58.89 13.10
C CYS A 433 15.37 -59.21 11.77
N ILE A 434 14.11 -58.82 11.59
CA ILE A 434 13.36 -59.01 10.33
C ILE A 434 14.05 -58.26 9.17
N GLN A 435 14.54 -57.04 9.41
CA GLN A 435 15.26 -56.27 8.38
C GLN A 435 16.60 -56.90 8.01
N ILE A 436 17.34 -57.50 8.95
CA ILE A 436 18.59 -58.23 8.69
C ILE A 436 18.27 -59.52 7.91
N MET A 437 17.27 -60.29 8.33
CA MET A 437 16.79 -61.50 7.64
C MET A 437 16.37 -61.22 6.18
N ASN A 438 15.65 -60.12 5.93
CA ASN A 438 15.26 -59.68 4.58
C ASN A 438 16.46 -59.35 3.66
N ARG A 439 17.67 -59.21 4.20
CA ARG A 439 18.90 -58.95 3.45
C ARG A 439 19.92 -60.09 3.57
N SER A 440 19.46 -61.27 4.02
CA SER A 440 20.29 -62.47 4.19
C SER A 440 21.01 -62.85 2.90
N ASN A 441 22.32 -62.99 2.99
CA ASN A 441 23.21 -63.41 1.92
C ASN A 441 24.43 -64.11 2.52
N PRO A 442 25.20 -64.90 1.75
CA PRO A 442 26.29 -65.70 2.29
C PRO A 442 27.36 -64.89 3.05
N LEU A 443 27.74 -63.71 2.52
CA LEU A 443 28.74 -62.84 3.15
C LEU A 443 28.24 -62.23 4.47
N LEU A 444 26.93 -61.96 4.59
CA LEU A 444 26.33 -61.52 5.85
C LEU A 444 26.34 -62.64 6.90
N LEU A 445 26.08 -63.89 6.50
CA LEU A 445 26.16 -65.04 7.39
C LEU A 445 27.58 -65.26 7.91
N GLU A 446 28.59 -65.20 7.04
CA GLU A 446 30.01 -65.28 7.43
C GLU A 446 30.41 -64.14 8.40
N PHE A 447 29.98 -62.91 8.08
CA PHE A 447 30.22 -61.73 8.92
C PHE A 447 29.61 -61.87 10.31
N MET A 448 28.33 -62.27 10.40
CA MET A 448 27.65 -62.50 11.67
C MET A 448 28.30 -63.65 12.45
N GLN A 449 28.60 -64.78 11.79
CA GLN A 449 29.23 -65.94 12.40
C GLN A 449 30.57 -65.55 13.06
N TYR A 450 31.43 -64.80 12.34
CA TYR A 450 32.69 -64.29 12.88
C TYR A 450 32.49 -63.44 14.15
N HIS A 451 31.57 -62.48 14.14
CA HIS A 451 31.33 -61.60 15.28
C HIS A 451 30.73 -62.32 16.50
N ILE A 452 29.86 -63.32 16.28
CA ILE A 452 29.19 -64.07 17.35
C ILE A 452 30.11 -65.15 17.94
N ASP A 453 30.96 -65.80 17.14
CA ASP A 453 31.93 -66.78 17.64
C ASP A 453 32.98 -66.11 18.54
N HIS A 454 33.46 -64.93 18.15
CA HIS A 454 34.44 -64.12 18.91
C HIS A 454 33.79 -63.25 20.01
N CYS A 455 32.49 -63.40 20.30
CA CYS A 455 31.83 -62.66 21.37
C CYS A 455 32.29 -63.14 22.77
N PRO A 456 32.91 -62.27 23.60
CA PRO A 456 33.47 -62.64 24.91
C PRO A 456 32.41 -62.64 26.02
N THR A 457 31.68 -63.75 26.15
CA THR A 457 30.58 -63.97 27.12
C THR A 457 30.96 -63.81 28.60
N GLU A 458 32.26 -63.83 28.91
CA GLU A 458 32.80 -63.61 30.26
C GLU A 458 32.69 -62.14 30.71
N ARG A 459 32.45 -61.19 29.79
CA ARG A 459 32.45 -59.74 30.09
C ARG A 459 31.14 -59.22 30.67
N GLY A 460 30.08 -60.01 30.73
CA GLY A 460 28.81 -59.65 31.37
C GLY A 460 27.57 -60.24 30.69
N GLU A 461 26.43 -60.08 31.34
CA GLU A 461 25.13 -60.62 30.90
C GLU A 461 24.70 -60.13 29.52
N THR A 462 25.03 -58.88 29.16
CA THR A 462 24.73 -58.33 27.82
C THR A 462 25.53 -58.98 26.70
N TYR A 463 26.76 -59.47 26.97
CA TYR A 463 27.55 -60.23 26.00
C TYR A 463 27.02 -61.66 25.83
N GLN A 464 26.51 -62.28 26.89
CA GLN A 464 25.81 -63.57 26.82
C GLN A 464 24.55 -63.44 25.96
N LEU A 465 23.72 -62.43 26.25
CA LEU A 465 22.53 -62.12 25.47
C LEU A 465 22.83 -61.84 23.97
N ALA A 466 23.87 -61.04 23.69
CA ALA A 466 24.28 -60.77 22.30
C ALA A 466 24.69 -62.04 21.55
N LYS A 467 25.31 -63.01 22.23
CA LYS A 467 25.70 -64.30 21.63
C LYS A 467 24.49 -65.20 21.38
N GLU A 468 23.61 -65.36 22.36
CA GLU A 468 22.38 -66.16 22.24
C GLU A 468 21.47 -65.65 21.11
N LEU A 469 21.17 -64.35 21.12
CA LEU A 469 20.32 -63.73 20.10
C LEU A 469 21.00 -63.73 18.72
N GLY A 470 22.32 -63.52 18.68
CA GLY A 470 23.10 -63.59 17.45
C GLY A 470 23.09 -64.98 16.82
N GLN A 471 23.22 -66.05 17.61
CA GLN A 471 23.12 -67.44 17.14
C GLN A 471 21.73 -67.72 16.57
N GLN A 472 20.67 -67.35 17.31
CA GLN A 472 19.29 -67.52 16.83
C GLN A 472 19.03 -66.75 15.53
N LEU A 473 19.57 -65.53 15.38
CA LEU A 473 19.43 -64.75 14.16
C LEU A 473 20.21 -65.35 12.99
N ILE A 474 21.39 -65.93 13.22
CA ILE A 474 22.16 -66.66 12.19
C ILE A 474 21.37 -67.86 11.66
N GLU A 475 20.72 -68.64 12.54
CA GLU A 475 19.86 -69.77 12.14
C GLU A 475 18.66 -69.29 11.31
N ASN A 476 17.93 -68.28 11.79
CA ASN A 476 16.84 -67.65 11.05
C ASN A 476 17.29 -67.12 9.67
N CYS A 477 18.46 -66.47 9.59
CA CYS A 477 19.04 -65.98 8.35
C CYS A 477 19.42 -67.10 7.37
N LYS A 478 19.85 -68.27 7.87
CA LYS A 478 20.07 -69.48 7.05
C LYS A 478 18.74 -70.04 6.51
N GLU A 479 17.68 -70.06 7.31
CA GLU A 479 16.37 -70.54 6.86
C GLU A 479 15.70 -69.65 5.81
N VAL A 480 15.93 -68.32 5.84
CA VAL A 480 15.39 -67.40 4.82
C VAL A 480 16.31 -67.18 3.62
N LEU A 481 17.51 -67.76 3.62
CA LEU A 481 18.45 -67.64 2.52
C LEU A 481 17.82 -68.16 1.21
N GLY A 482 17.83 -67.33 0.16
CA GLY A 482 17.21 -67.66 -1.12
C GLY A 482 15.68 -67.51 -1.18
N LYS A 483 15.02 -67.07 -0.10
CA LYS A 483 13.59 -66.69 -0.11
C LYS A 483 13.44 -65.18 -0.40
N PRO A 484 12.35 -64.74 -1.06
CA PRO A 484 12.08 -63.31 -1.23
C PRO A 484 11.92 -62.59 0.12
N PRO A 485 12.36 -61.33 0.25
CA PRO A 485 12.14 -60.53 1.45
C PRO A 485 10.65 -60.25 1.68
N VAL A 486 10.26 -60.09 2.94
CA VAL A 486 8.85 -59.91 3.35
C VAL A 486 8.64 -58.62 4.13
N TYR A 487 7.54 -57.92 3.84
CA TYR A 487 7.06 -56.85 4.72
C TYR A 487 6.31 -57.47 5.91
N LYS A 488 6.82 -57.22 7.13
CA LYS A 488 6.20 -57.69 8.38
C LYS A 488 6.37 -56.65 9.48
N ASP A 489 5.35 -55.82 9.68
CA ASP A 489 5.32 -54.87 10.77
C ASP A 489 5.05 -55.57 12.11
N VAL A 490 5.90 -55.29 13.11
CA VAL A 490 5.83 -55.82 14.48
C VAL A 490 5.56 -54.73 15.52
N SER A 491 5.36 -53.49 15.08
CA SER A 491 5.06 -52.32 15.91
C SER A 491 3.79 -52.53 16.75
N ILE A 492 3.64 -51.70 17.78
CA ILE A 492 2.45 -51.71 18.64
C ILE A 492 1.42 -50.75 18.01
N PRO A 493 0.22 -51.20 17.62
CA PRO A 493 -0.80 -50.31 17.08
C PRO A 493 -1.21 -49.22 18.08
N THR A 494 -0.94 -47.97 17.74
CA THR A 494 -1.33 -46.79 18.51
C THR A 494 -2.71 -46.27 18.09
N GLY A 495 -3.34 -45.50 18.98
CA GLY A 495 -4.54 -44.73 18.71
C GLY A 495 -4.39 -43.29 19.22
N PRO A 496 -5.11 -42.33 18.62
CA PRO A 496 -5.08 -40.95 19.06
C PRO A 496 -5.75 -40.80 20.43
N GLN A 497 -5.07 -40.17 21.37
CA GLN A 497 -5.65 -39.75 22.64
C GLN A 497 -5.44 -38.23 22.80
N THR A 498 -6.54 -37.50 22.80
CA THR A 498 -6.54 -36.07 23.13
C THR A 498 -6.96 -35.90 24.58
N THR A 499 -6.17 -35.18 25.37
CA THR A 499 -6.51 -34.79 26.73
C THR A 499 -6.51 -33.26 26.85
N ILE A 500 -7.32 -32.74 27.74
CA ILE A 500 -7.34 -31.32 28.11
C ILE A 500 -6.98 -31.25 29.59
N ASP A 501 -5.90 -30.55 29.93
CA ASP A 501 -5.48 -30.44 31.32
C ASP A 501 -6.37 -29.47 32.12
N ALA A 502 -6.18 -29.41 33.45
CA ALA A 502 -6.95 -28.53 34.33
C ALA A 502 -6.71 -27.01 34.09
N ARG A 503 -5.82 -26.64 33.16
CA ARG A 503 -5.55 -25.27 32.72
C ARG A 503 -6.09 -24.98 31.31
N GLY A 504 -6.73 -25.96 30.66
CA GLY A 504 -7.27 -25.84 29.31
C GLY A 504 -6.27 -26.17 28.18
N ASN A 505 -5.06 -26.65 28.48
CA ASN A 505 -4.10 -27.02 27.44
C ASN A 505 -4.51 -28.32 26.77
N ILE A 506 -4.64 -28.29 25.43
CA ILE A 506 -4.93 -29.47 24.61
C ILE A 506 -3.63 -30.23 24.35
N GLN A 507 -3.57 -31.49 24.73
CA GLN A 507 -2.44 -32.39 24.46
C GLN A 507 -2.89 -33.54 23.57
N TYR A 508 -2.16 -33.80 22.50
CA TYR A 508 -2.30 -34.98 21.65
C TYR A 508 -1.19 -35.98 21.98
N GLN A 509 -1.55 -37.24 22.19
CA GLN A 509 -0.61 -38.33 22.40
C GLN A 509 -1.06 -39.58 21.62
N GLU A 510 -0.11 -40.32 21.06
CA GLU A 510 -0.38 -41.65 20.50
C GLU A 510 -0.17 -42.72 21.56
N VAL A 511 -1.24 -43.42 21.91
CA VAL A 511 -1.26 -44.36 23.04
C VAL A 511 -1.58 -45.77 22.54
N PRO A 512 -0.92 -46.83 23.05
CA PRO A 512 -1.19 -48.21 22.65
C PRO A 512 -2.66 -48.61 22.75
N ARG A 513 -3.22 -49.20 21.68
CA ARG A 513 -4.63 -49.62 21.68
C ARG A 513 -4.87 -50.77 22.65
N ALA A 514 -5.83 -50.59 23.55
CA ALA A 514 -6.29 -51.67 24.43
C ALA A 514 -6.80 -52.91 23.65
N SER A 515 -7.41 -52.69 22.48
CA SER A 515 -7.97 -53.74 21.62
C SER A 515 -6.92 -54.52 20.80
N ALA A 516 -5.75 -53.93 20.50
CA ALA A 516 -4.81 -54.51 19.54
C ALA A 516 -3.35 -54.32 19.98
N ARG A 517 -2.70 -55.43 20.38
CA ARG A 517 -1.26 -55.46 20.75
C ARG A 517 -0.33 -55.86 19.60
N LYS A 518 -0.89 -56.27 18.46
CA LYS A 518 -0.20 -56.72 17.23
C LYS A 518 -1.10 -56.47 16.03
N PHE A 519 -0.55 -56.38 14.82
CA PHE A 519 -1.34 -56.23 13.60
C PHE A 519 -2.29 -57.40 13.32
N GLU A 520 -1.98 -58.62 13.77
CA GLU A 520 -2.91 -59.76 13.75
C GLU A 520 -4.23 -59.47 14.51
N HIS A 521 -4.16 -58.76 15.63
CA HIS A 521 -5.35 -58.36 16.39
C HIS A 521 -6.06 -57.19 15.72
N TYR A 522 -5.29 -56.25 15.16
CA TYR A 522 -5.83 -55.12 14.40
C TYR A 522 -6.65 -55.60 13.19
N VAL A 523 -6.15 -56.54 12.40
CA VAL A 523 -6.88 -57.12 11.25
C VAL A 523 -8.19 -57.80 11.70
N LYS A 524 -8.18 -58.54 12.81
CA LYS A 524 -9.41 -59.09 13.40
C LYS A 524 -10.40 -58.00 13.79
N GLN A 525 -9.94 -56.96 14.48
CA GLN A 525 -10.77 -55.81 14.86
C GLN A 525 -11.35 -55.08 13.63
N MET A 526 -10.59 -54.93 12.54
CA MET A 526 -11.08 -54.35 11.29
C MET A 526 -12.14 -55.23 10.61
N ALA A 527 -12.03 -56.56 10.74
CA ALA A 527 -13.03 -57.51 10.22
C ALA A 527 -14.30 -57.59 11.09
N GLU A 528 -14.18 -57.45 12.41
CA GLU A 528 -15.31 -57.33 13.35
C GLU A 528 -16.10 -56.03 13.16
N GLY A 529 -15.42 -54.95 12.76
CA GLY A 529 -16.00 -53.64 12.54
C GLY A 529 -16.43 -52.96 13.84
N GLY A 530 -17.49 -52.16 13.78
CA GLY A 530 -18.09 -51.52 14.95
C GLY A 530 -19.61 -51.43 14.86
N PRO A 531 -20.31 -50.97 15.92
CA PRO A 531 -21.77 -50.88 15.94
C PRO A 531 -22.34 -50.11 14.73
N ILE A 532 -21.66 -49.03 14.30
CA ILE A 532 -22.07 -48.23 13.15
C ILE A 532 -21.98 -48.99 11.82
N SER A 533 -21.00 -49.87 11.62
CA SER A 533 -20.86 -50.66 10.39
C SER A 533 -21.82 -51.85 10.34
N GLN A 534 -22.40 -52.28 11.47
CA GLN A 534 -23.44 -53.33 11.50
C GLN A 534 -24.74 -52.88 10.81
N TYR A 535 -25.06 -51.58 10.82
CA TYR A 535 -26.24 -51.03 10.14
C TYR A 535 -26.11 -50.98 8.61
N SER A 536 -24.90 -51.15 8.06
CA SER A 536 -24.66 -51.18 6.60
C SER A 536 -25.08 -52.51 5.95
N ASN A 537 -25.30 -53.57 6.74
CA ASN A 537 -25.77 -54.84 6.21
C ASN A 537 -27.23 -54.74 5.79
N ARG A 538 -27.46 -54.64 4.47
CA ARG A 538 -28.79 -54.70 3.79
C ARG A 538 -29.70 -55.81 4.34
N THR A 539 -29.10 -56.92 4.77
CA THR A 539 -29.77 -58.07 5.40
C THR A 539 -30.51 -57.72 6.70
N LYS A 540 -29.98 -56.81 7.53
CA LYS A 540 -30.62 -56.40 8.79
C LYS A 540 -31.81 -55.49 8.51
N VAL A 541 -31.64 -54.51 7.61
CA VAL A 541 -32.72 -53.66 7.10
C VAL A 541 -33.83 -54.49 6.43
N GLN A 542 -33.49 -55.53 5.67
CA GLN A 542 -34.47 -56.46 5.08
C GLN A 542 -35.20 -57.32 6.13
N ASN A 543 -34.54 -57.73 7.20
CA ASN A 543 -35.17 -58.49 8.28
C ASN A 543 -36.07 -57.60 9.15
N ASP A 544 -35.64 -56.37 9.44
CA ASP A 544 -36.44 -55.40 10.19
C ASP A 544 -37.68 -54.98 9.36
N LEU A 545 -37.55 -54.73 8.06
CA LEU A 545 -38.68 -54.51 7.14
C LEU A 545 -39.66 -55.69 7.11
N ARG A 546 -39.17 -56.94 7.23
CA ARG A 546 -39.99 -58.17 7.35
C ARG A 546 -40.67 -58.36 8.70
N SER A 547 -40.44 -57.47 9.65
CA SER A 547 -41.16 -57.42 10.94
C SER A 547 -42.19 -56.28 10.98
N VAL A 548 -42.18 -55.41 9.97
CA VAL A 548 -43.07 -54.25 9.80
C VAL A 548 -44.10 -54.46 8.67
N TYR A 549 -43.77 -55.31 7.69
CA TYR A 549 -44.66 -55.86 6.66
C TYR A 549 -44.80 -57.38 6.81
#